data_AF-A0A6G3XHZ0-F1
#
_entry.id   AF-A0A6G3XHZ0-F1
#
_cell.length_a   1.000
_cell.length_b   1.000
_cell.length_c   1.000
_cell.angle_alpha   90.00
_cell.angle_beta   90.00
_cell.angle_gamma   90.00
#
_symmetry.space_group_name_H-M   'P 1'
#
loop_
_entity.id
_entity.type
_entity.pdbx_description
1 polymer ?
#
loop_
_entity_poly.entity_id
_entity_poly.type
_entity_poly.pdbx_seq_one_letter_code
_entity_poly.pdbx_strand_id
1 'polypeptide(L)' 'ALTRFVADIKAGKDEVTAPVYSHLIYDIVPGERLTVRRPDILIVEGLNVLQPALPGSDGRTRVGLADYFDFSV' A
#
# COMPACT_ATOMS: atom_id res chain seq x y z
N ALA A 1 3.63 4.83 4.15
CA ALA A 1 3.92 3.39 4.29
C ALA A 1 3.28 2.58 3.17
N LEU A 2 1.95 2.63 3.00
CA LEU A 2 1.22 1.89 1.96
C LEU A 2 1.65 2.20 0.52
N THR A 3 1.88 3.48 0.19
CA THR A 3 2.40 3.86 -1.15
C THR A 3 3.72 3.17 -1.48
N ARG A 4 4.64 3.06 -0.52
CA ARG A 4 5.93 2.38 -0.72
C ARG A 4 5.73 0.88 -0.92
N PHE A 5 4.80 0.26 -0.20
CA PHE A 5 4.49 -1.17 -0.34
C PHE A 5 4.04 -1.49 -1.77
N VAL A 6 3.08 -0.74 -2.31
CA VAL A 6 2.59 -0.96 -3.68
C VAL A 6 3.66 -0.61 -4.72
N ALA A 7 4.41 0.48 -4.51
CA ALA A 7 5.51 0.85 -5.40
C ALA A 7 6.59 -0.24 -5.47
N ASP A 8 6.95 -0.84 -4.33
CA ASP A 8 7.95 -1.90 -4.24
C ASP A 8 7.48 -3.19 -4.97
N ILE A 9 6.19 -3.52 -4.92
CA ILE A 9 5.61 -4.65 -5.66
C ILE A 9 5.61 -4.36 -7.17
N LYS A 10 5.19 -3.16 -7.59
CA LYS A 10 5.22 -2.74 -9.01
C LYS A 10 6.63 -2.69 -9.58
N ALA A 11 7.63 -2.41 -8.75
CA ALA A 11 9.05 -2.47 -9.12
C ALA A 11 9.59 -3.91 -9.27
N GLY A 12 8.77 -4.93 -9.02
CA GLY A 12 9.13 -6.34 -9.21
C GLY A 12 10.03 -6.91 -8.11
N LYS A 13 10.03 -6.34 -6.90
CA LYS A 13 10.79 -6.91 -5.78
C LYS A 13 10.31 -8.32 -5.45
N ASP A 14 11.26 -9.21 -5.15
CA ASP A 14 10.97 -10.62 -4.88
C ASP A 14 10.07 -10.82 -3.66
N GLU A 15 10.32 -10.05 -2.59
CA GLU A 15 9.52 -10.08 -1.36
C GLU A 15 9.27 -8.67 -0.84
N VAL A 16 8.01 -8.39 -0.47
CA VAL A 16 7.60 -7.12 0.15
C VAL A 16 6.69 -7.42 1.34
N THR A 17 6.91 -6.74 2.47
CA THR A 17 6.17 -7.00 3.72
C THR A 17 5.25 -5.86 4.12
N ALA A 18 4.08 -6.17 4.68
CA ALA A 18 3.14 -5.23 5.29
C ALA A 18 2.79 -5.64 6.74
N PRO A 19 2.47 -4.69 7.63
CA PRO A 19 1.96 -5.03 8.97
C PRO A 19 0.58 -5.70 8.88
N VAL A 20 0.25 -6.52 9.88
CA VAL A 20 -1.07 -7.16 10.01
C VAL A 20 -1.90 -6.41 11.06
N TYR A 21 -3.15 -6.11 10.72
CA TYR A 21 -4.14 -5.56 11.66
C TYR A 21 -5.04 -6.67 12.19
N SER A 22 -5.39 -6.60 13.47
CA SER A 22 -6.30 -7.55 14.09
C SER A 22 -7.54 -6.85 14.65
N HIS A 23 -8.71 -7.27 14.18
CA HIS A 23 -9.99 -6.83 14.73
C HIS A 23 -10.28 -7.37 16.14
N LEU A 24 -9.46 -8.31 16.65
CA LEU A 24 -9.62 -8.83 18.01
C LEU A 24 -8.97 -7.91 19.04
N ILE A 25 -7.75 -7.46 18.76
CA ILE A 25 -7.00 -6.54 19.64
C ILE A 25 -7.13 -5.08 19.21
N TYR A 26 -7.84 -4.83 18.11
CA TYR A 26 -8.08 -3.52 17.52
C TYR A 26 -6.82 -2.71 17.18
N ASP A 27 -5.70 -3.40 16.94
CA ASP A 27 -4.41 -2.76 16.67
C ASP A 27 -3.58 -3.58 15.67
N ILE A 28 -2.47 -2.99 15.22
CA ILE A 28 -1.40 -3.68 14.50
C ILE A 28 -0.79 -4.72 15.43
N VAL A 29 -0.70 -5.97 14.97
CA VAL A 29 -0.10 -7.04 15.75
C VAL A 29 1.43 -6.84 15.81
N PRO A 30 2.03 -6.68 17.00
CA PRO A 30 3.46 -6.44 17.11
C PRO A 30 4.29 -7.59 16.55
N GLY A 31 5.19 -7.28 15.63
CA GLY A 31 6.10 -8.26 15.01
C GLY A 31 5.49 -9.10 13.90
N GLU A 32 4.16 -9.11 13.74
CA GLU A 32 3.51 -9.85 12.68
C GLU A 32 3.51 -9.07 11.37
N ARG A 33 3.95 -9.73 10.29
CA ARG A 33 4.00 -9.14 8.95
C ARG A 33 3.53 -10.15 7.91
N LEU A 34 2.72 -9.68 6.97
CA LEU A 34 2.37 -10.41 5.77
C LEU A 34 3.48 -10.22 4.73
N THR A 35 4.01 -11.31 4.19
CA THR A 35 5.00 -11.27 3.09
C THR A 35 4.31 -11.59 1.77
N VAL A 36 4.40 -10.67 0.82
CA VAL A 36 3.90 -10.82 -0.55
C VAL A 36 5.07 -11.13 -1.48
N ARG A 37 4.95 -12.19 -2.26
CA ARG A 37 6.00 -12.71 -3.16
C ARG A 37 5.54 -12.64 -4.61
N ARG A 38 5.99 -11.62 -5.34
CA ARG A 38 5.70 -11.37 -6.78
C ARG A 38 4.36 -11.96 -7.26
N PRO A 39 3.22 -11.44 -6.77
CA PRO A 39 1.93 -11.94 -7.18
C PRO A 39 1.63 -11.54 -8.62
N ASP A 40 0.89 -12.38 -9.36
CA ASP A 40 0.37 -12.01 -10.67
C ASP A 40 -0.68 -10.89 -10.56
N ILE A 41 -1.52 -10.96 -9.53
CA ILE A 41 -2.56 -9.97 -9.23
C ILE A 41 -2.50 -9.66 -7.73
N LEU A 42 -2.48 -8.36 -7.40
CA LEU A 42 -2.60 -7.87 -6.03
C LEU A 42 -3.91 -7.11 -5.88
N ILE A 43 -4.76 -7.56 -4.95
CA ILE A 43 -5.97 -6.82 -4.55
C ILE A 43 -5.60 -5.94 -3.35
N VAL A 44 -5.88 -4.65 -3.46
CA VAL A 44 -5.65 -3.67 -2.39
C VAL A 44 -7.01 -3.12 -1.97
N GLU A 45 -7.35 -3.29 -0.70
CA GLU A 45 -8.63 -2.85 -0.12
C GLU A 45 -8.38 -1.86 1.03
N GLY A 46 -9.32 -0.96 1.25
CA GLY A 46 -9.32 -0.02 2.36
C GLY A 46 -9.96 1.32 2.01
N LEU A 47 -10.45 2.01 3.04
CA LEU A 47 -11.17 3.29 2.91
C LEU A 47 -10.36 4.38 2.16
N ASN A 48 -9.03 4.33 2.28
CA ASN A 48 -8.15 5.41 1.83
C ASN A 48 -7.45 5.10 0.50
N VAL A 49 -7.79 4.01 -0.20
CA VAL A 49 -7.00 3.54 -1.36
C VAL A 49 -7.10 4.48 -2.58
N LEU A 50 -8.18 5.25 -2.69
CA LEU A 50 -8.41 6.24 -3.76
C LEU A 50 -8.24 7.69 -3.31
N GLN A 51 -7.70 7.93 -2.11
CA GLN A 51 -7.47 9.30 -1.65
C GLN A 51 -6.42 9.98 -2.53
N PRO A 52 -6.69 11.23 -3.01
CA PRO A 52 -5.74 11.95 -3.82
C PRO A 52 -4.49 12.32 -3.01
N ALA A 53 -3.36 12.45 -3.69
CA ALA A 53 -2.15 12.91 -3.05
C ALA A 53 -2.29 14.36 -2.57
N LEU A 54 -1.93 14.62 -1.31
CA LEU A 54 -1.84 15.98 -0.81
C LEU A 54 -0.67 16.72 -1.48
N PRO A 55 -0.82 18.03 -1.77
CA PRO A 55 0.27 18.84 -2.28
C PRO A 55 1.48 18.81 -1.35
N GLY A 56 2.68 18.82 -1.93
CA GLY A 56 3.92 19.07 -1.20
C GLY A 56 3.96 20.48 -0.63
N SER A 57 4.83 20.70 0.37
CA SER A 57 5.11 22.04 0.92
C SER A 57 5.73 23.00 -0.10
N ASP A 58 6.20 22.47 -1.23
CA ASP A 58 6.71 23.19 -2.41
C ASP A 58 5.63 23.44 -3.48
N GLY A 59 4.37 23.12 -3.20
CA GLY A 59 3.25 23.27 -4.13
C GLY A 59 3.18 22.23 -5.24
N ARG A 60 4.08 21.22 -5.25
CA ARG A 60 4.07 20.16 -6.26
C ARG A 60 3.15 19.01 -5.87
N THR A 61 2.39 18.50 -6.84
CA THR A 61 1.58 17.30 -6.65
C THR A 61 2.48 16.08 -6.45
N ARG A 62 2.22 15.30 -5.40
CA ARG A 62 2.94 14.04 -5.16
C ARG A 62 2.25 12.87 -5.86
N VAL A 63 2.97 11.78 -6.02
CA VAL A 63 2.40 10.51 -6.50
C VAL A 63 1.48 9.96 -5.41
N GLY A 64 0.22 9.72 -5.76
CA GLY A 64 -0.80 9.10 -4.93
C GLY A 64 -0.68 7.58 -4.94
N LEU A 65 -1.45 6.93 -4.07
CA LEU A 65 -1.53 5.46 -4.07
C LEU A 65 -2.24 4.93 -5.32
N ALA A 66 -3.32 5.60 -5.74
CA ALA A 66 -4.10 5.23 -6.91
C ALA A 66 -3.31 5.27 -8.23
N ASP A 67 -2.24 6.08 -8.31
CA ASP A 67 -1.36 6.14 -9.49
C ASP A 67 -0.63 4.81 -9.78
N TYR A 68 -0.61 3.89 -8.81
CA TYR A 68 -0.02 2.56 -8.97
C TYR A 68 -1.03 1.47 -9.36
N PHE A 69 -2.32 1.79 -9.45
CA PHE A 69 -3.35 0.79 -9.76
C PHE A 69 -3.59 0.71 -11.28
N ASP A 70 -3.65 -0.50 -11.82
CA ASP A 70 -4.08 -0.71 -13.20
C ASP A 70 -5.61 -0.62 -13.34
N PHE A 71 -6.33 -0.89 -12.25
CA PHE A 71 -7.79 -0.93 -12.18
C PHE A 71 -8.29 -0.62 -10.76
N SER A 72 -9.43 0.07 -10.67
CA SER A 72 -10.13 0.36 -9.42
C SER A 72 -11.66 0.21 -9.58
N VAL A 73 -12.35 -0.12 -8.48
CA VAL A 73 -13.82 -0.27 -8.39
C VAL A 73 -14.39 0.78 -7.46
#